data_AF-A0A3C0BH92-F1
#
_entry.id   AF-A0A3C0BH92-F1
#
_cell.length_a   1.000
_cell.length_b   1.000
_cell.length_c   1.000
_cell.angle_alpha   90.00
_cell.angle_beta   90.00
_cell.angle_gamma   90.00
#
_symmetry.space_group_name_H-M   'P 1'
#
loop_
_entity.id
_entity.type
_entity.pdbx_description
1 polymer ?
#
loop_
_entity_poly.entity_id
_entity_poly.type
_entity_poly.pdbx_seq_one_letter_code
_entity_poly.pdbx_strand_id
1 'polypeptide(L)' 'MGSTFSGIELGKRSIMAHTQAITTAGHNISNANTEGYSRQRVELKEFDPLYRPELERPEAPGMVGQGMVAESITRVRDQ' A
#
# COMPACT_ATOMS: atom_id res chain seq x y z
N MET A 1 16.71 18.66 8.78
CA MET A 1 15.74 19.20 7.80
C MET A 1 15.11 18.03 7.06
N GLY A 2 13.78 17.96 7.00
CA GLY A 2 13.08 16.93 6.21
C GLY A 2 13.35 17.12 4.71
N SER A 3 13.41 16.02 3.96
CA SER A 3 13.62 16.05 2.50
C SER A 3 12.50 16.81 1.80
N THR A 4 12.84 17.79 0.95
CA THR A 4 11.88 18.56 0.13
C THR A 4 11.07 17.66 -0.80
N PHE A 5 11.59 16.49 -1.19
CA PHE A 5 10.93 15.54 -2.09
C PHE A 5 10.04 14.51 -1.38
N SER A 6 10.05 14.48 -0.04
CA SER A 6 9.29 13.48 0.74
C SER A 6 7.79 13.50 0.44
N GLY A 7 7.18 14.68 0.31
CA GLY A 7 5.77 14.82 -0.02
C GLY A 7 5.42 14.34 -1.43
N ILE A 8 6.31 14.56 -2.41
CA ILE A 8 6.12 14.11 -3.79
C ILE A 8 6.21 12.58 -3.87
N GLU A 9 7.20 11.99 -3.20
CA GLU A 9 7.35 10.53 -3.16
C GLU A 9 6.17 9.86 -2.44
N LEU A 10 5.67 10.47 -1.35
CA LEU A 10 4.47 10.02 -0.66
C LEU A 10 3.25 10.02 -1.60
N GLY A 11 3.03 11.13 -2.32
CA GLY A 11 1.94 11.25 -3.28
C GLY A 11 2.05 10.23 -4.41
N LYS A 12 3.26 10.06 -4.98
CA LYS A 12 3.53 9.07 -6.02
C LYS A 12 3.18 7.66 -5.55
N ARG A 13 3.64 7.26 -4.36
CA ARG A 13 3.36 5.92 -3.81
C ARG A 13 1.87 5.68 -3.61
N SER A 14 1.15 6.67 -3.07
CA SER A 14 -0.30 6.61 -2.93
C SER A 14 -0.99 6.42 -4.28
N ILE A 15 -0.65 7.23 -5.28
CA ILE A 15 -1.21 7.12 -6.63
C ILE A 15 -0.92 5.75 -7.24
N MET A 16 0.32 5.27 -7.15
CA MET A 16 0.70 3.95 -7.70
C MET A 16 -0.06 2.81 -7.02
N ALA A 17 -0.15 2.83 -5.69
CA ALA A 17 -0.86 1.80 -4.92
C ALA A 17 -2.36 1.76 -5.25
N HIS A 18 -3.01 2.94 -5.31
CA HIS A 18 -4.42 3.03 -5.68
C HIS A 18 -4.66 2.70 -7.15
N THR A 19 -3.74 3.04 -8.06
CA THR A 19 -3.84 2.66 -9.47
C THR A 19 -3.88 1.14 -9.61
N GLN A 20 -3.01 0.41 -8.91
CA GLN A 20 -3.01 -1.05 -8.90
C GLN A 20 -4.31 -1.63 -8.33
N ALA A 21 -4.86 -1.03 -7.27
CA ALA A 21 -6.15 -1.42 -6.71
C ALA A 21 -7.29 -1.23 -7.74
N ILE A 22 -7.33 -0.11 -8.44
CA ILE A 22 -8.32 0.18 -9.48
C ILE A 22 -8.19 -0.78 -10.66
N THR A 23 -6.97 -1.05 -11.14
CA THR A 23 -6.75 -2.02 -12.22
C THR A 23 -7.23 -3.42 -11.83
N THR A 24 -6.98 -3.85 -10.59
CA THR A 24 -7.45 -5.14 -10.08
C THR A 24 -8.97 -5.18 -9.96
N ALA A 25 -9.60 -4.09 -9.51
CA ALA A 25 -11.05 -3.96 -9.47
C ALA A 25 -11.65 -4.05 -10.88
N GLY A 26 -11.05 -3.38 -11.88
CA GLY A 26 -11.44 -3.47 -13.28
C GLY A 26 -11.37 -4.91 -13.80
N HIS A 27 -10.26 -5.62 -13.53
CA HIS A 27 -10.11 -7.03 -13.88
C HIS A 27 -11.19 -7.92 -13.24
N ASN A 28 -11.55 -7.67 -11.98
CA ASN A 28 -12.63 -8.40 -11.31
C ASN A 28 -13.99 -8.15 -11.96
N ILE A 29 -14.30 -6.89 -12.30
CA ILE A 29 -15.57 -6.54 -12.95
C ILE A 29 -15.67 -7.21 -14.32
N SER A 30 -14.60 -7.18 -15.12
CA SER A 30 -14.57 -7.82 -16.44
C SER A 30 -14.79 -9.34 -16.39
N ASN A 31 -14.40 -9.99 -15.28
CA ASN A 31 -14.53 -11.44 -15.11
C ASN A 31 -15.69 -11.84 -14.17
N ALA A 32 -16.56 -10.91 -13.80
CA ALA A 32 -17.62 -11.16 -12.81
C ALA A 32 -18.59 -12.28 -13.24
N ASN A 33 -18.79 -12.46 -14.56
CA ASN A 33 -19.69 -13.47 -15.12
C ASN A 33 -18.95 -14.75 -15.57
N THR A 34 -17.64 -14.83 -15.36
CA THR A 34 -16.85 -16.01 -15.73
C THR A 34 -17.04 -17.09 -14.67
N GLU A 35 -17.57 -18.24 -15.06
CA GLU A 35 -17.78 -19.37 -14.16
C GLU A 35 -16.46 -19.81 -13.50
N GLY A 36 -16.49 -20.02 -12.18
CA GLY A 36 -15.31 -20.40 -11.40
C GLY A 36 -14.30 -19.27 -11.16
N TYR A 37 -14.58 -18.03 -11.56
CA TYR A 37 -13.69 -16.91 -11.28
C TYR A 37 -13.65 -16.58 -9.78
N SER A 38 -12.42 -16.45 -9.26
CA SER A 38 -12.16 -16.02 -7.88
C SER A 38 -11.62 -14.60 -7.88
N ARG A 39 -12.34 -13.69 -7.22
CA ARG A 39 -11.99 -12.27 -7.16
C ARG A 39 -10.63 -12.05 -6.51
N GLN A 40 -9.89 -11.08 -7.01
CA GLN A 40 -8.59 -10.67 -6.49
C GLN A 40 -8.76 -9.42 -5.60
N ARG A 41 -8.11 -9.41 -4.44
CA ARG A 41 -8.07 -8.26 -3.52
C ARG A 41 -6.63 -7.79 -3.39
N VAL A 42 -6.42 -6.48 -3.56
CA VAL A 42 -5.14 -5.85 -3.29
C VAL A 42 -5.08 -5.53 -1.80
N GLU A 43 -4.07 -6.05 -1.12
CA GLU A 43 -3.75 -5.70 0.26
C GLU A 43 -2.79 -4.51 0.27
N LEU A 44 -3.20 -3.46 0.96
CA LEU A 44 -2.46 -2.21 1.06
C LEU A 44 -1.80 -2.16 2.43
N LYS A 45 -0.51 -1.83 2.47
CA LYS A 45 0.26 -1.79 3.71
C LYS A 45 1.11 -0.53 3.79
N GLU A 46 1.34 -0.09 5.01
CA GLU A 46 2.30 0.97 5.32
C GLU A 46 3.70 0.57 4.85
N PHE A 47 4.41 1.52 4.25
CA PHE A 47 5.82 1.33 3.94
C PHE A 47 6.66 1.45 5.21
N ASP A 48 7.80 0.74 5.24
CA ASP A 48 8.71 0.75 6.39
C ASP A 48 9.03 2.20 6.80
N PRO A 49 8.76 2.60 8.06
CA PRO A 49 8.93 3.99 8.47
C PRO A 49 10.41 4.36 8.60
N LEU A 50 10.72 5.66 8.56
CA LEU A 50 12.07 6.13 8.86
C LEU A 50 12.28 6.17 10.37
N TYR A 51 13.28 5.43 10.80
CA TYR A 51 13.79 5.45 12.17
C TYR A 51 14.70 6.68 12.37
N ARG A 52 14.62 7.30 13.54
CA ARG A 52 15.58 8.34 13.96
C ARG A 52 16.72 7.68 14.73
N PRO A 53 17.94 7.58 14.17
CA PRO A 53 19.07 7.02 14.89
C PRO A 53 19.59 8.05 15.90
N GLU A 54 19.10 7.97 17.13
CA GLU A 54 19.47 8.84 18.25
C GLU A 54 19.77 7.96 19.47
N LEU A 55 20.92 8.16 20.13
CA LEU A 55 21.36 7.35 21.27
C LEU A 55 20.53 7.61 22.54
N GLU A 56 20.00 8.83 22.68
CA GLU A 56 19.21 9.29 23.84
C GLU A 56 17.70 9.34 23.53
N ARG A 57 17.25 8.68 22.45
CA ARG A 57 15.84 8.75 22.05
C ARG A 57 14.97 8.11 23.14
N PRO A 58 13.86 8.77 23.55
CA PRO A 58 12.86 8.11 24.38
C PRO A 58 12.37 6.82 23.68
N GLU A 59 12.15 5.74 24.45
CA GLU A 59 11.52 4.49 23.97
C GLU A 59 10.01 4.68 23.69
N ALA A 60 9.67 5.76 23.00
CA ALA A 60 8.31 6.14 22.64
C ALA A 60 8.12 6.08 21.11
N PRO A 61 6.87 5.90 20.63
CA PRO A 61 6.53 6.05 19.22
C PRO A 61 6.90 7.44 18.70
N GLY A 62 7.54 7.50 17.53
CA GLY A 62 7.97 8.76 16.91
C GLY A 62 8.63 8.62 15.53
N MET A 63 8.39 7.49 14.86
CA MET A 63 8.95 7.23 13.54
C MET A 63 8.23 8.07 12.49
N VAL A 64 8.91 8.36 11.38
CA VAL A 64 8.33 9.14 10.28
C VAL A 64 7.76 8.19 9.24
N GLY A 65 6.44 8.21 9.04
CA GLY A 65 5.77 7.39 8.03
C GLY A 65 6.19 7.76 6.61
N GLN A 66 6.32 6.75 5.74
CA GLN A 66 6.73 6.90 4.34
C GLN A 66 5.59 6.61 3.35
N GLY A 67 4.35 6.56 3.84
CA GLY A 67 3.16 6.24 3.05
C GLY A 67 2.89 4.75 2.98
N MET A 68 2.36 4.32 1.84
CA MET A 68 1.81 2.97 1.65
C MET A 68 2.14 2.40 0.29
N VAL A 69 2.04 1.08 0.18
CA VAL A 69 2.29 0.29 -1.03
C VAL A 69 1.28 -0.85 -1.13
N ALA A 70 1.10 -1.40 -2.33
CA ALA A 70 0.41 -2.66 -2.51
C ALA A 70 1.34 -3.81 -2.10
N GLU A 71 1.01 -4.50 -1.02
CA GLU A 71 1.82 -5.59 -0.47
C GLU A 71 1.63 -6.87 -1.27
N SER A 72 0.38 -7.24 -1.53
CA SER A 72 0.06 -8.48 -2.24
C SER A 72 -1.30 -8.42 -2.91
N ILE A 73 -1.52 -9.32 -3.86
CA ILE A 73 -2.83 -9.56 -4.45
C ILE A 73 -3.26 -10.97 -4.06
N THR A 74 -4.27 -11.06 -3.21
CA THR A 74 -4.80 -12.34 -2.72
C THR A 74 -6.10 -12.69 -3.46
N ARG A 75 -6.35 -13.98 -3.64
CA ARG A 75 -7.63 -14.47 -4.19
C ARG A 75 -8.60 -14.75 -3.07
N VAL A 76 -9.81 -14.21 -3.17
CA VAL A 76 -10.89 -14.49 -2.24
C VAL A 76 -11.74 -15.60 -2.82
N ARG A 77 -11.87 -16.69 -2.05
CA ARG A 77 -12.82 -17.77 -2.31
C ARG A 77 -13.84 -17.72 -1.18
N ASP A 78 -15.12 -17.72 -1.52
CA ASP A 78 -16.16 -17.91 -0.52
C ASP A 78 -16.15 -19.42 -0.14
N GLN A 79 -16.10 -19.72 1.15
CA GLN A 79 -16.26 -21.09 1.68
C GLN A 79 -17.74 -21.48 1.67
#